data_AF-A0A060BZB0-F1
#
_entry.id   AF-A0A060BZB0-F1
#
_cell.length_a   1.000
_cell.length_b   1.000
_cell.length_c   1.000
_cell.angle_alpha   90.00
_cell.angle_beta   90.00
_cell.angle_gamma   90.00
#
_symmetry.space_group_name_H-M   'P 1'
#
loop_
_entity.id
_entity.type
_entity.pdbx_description
1 polymer ?
#
loop_
_entity_poly.entity_id
_entity_poly.type
_entity_poly.pdbx_seq_one_letter_code
_entity_poly.pdbx_strand_id
1 'polypeptide(L)' 'MQLSNTEQYPGRHDEIDMELLGTVPGEPYTLQTNVYVRGSGDGNIVGREMRFHLWFDPTAGFHHYAILWNPDQIL' A
#
# COMPACT_ATOMS: atom_id res chain seq x y z
N MET A 1 2.69 8.10 12.84
CA MET A 1 3.60 7.38 11.93
C MET A 1 3.13 7.72 10.53
N GLN A 2 3.92 8.46 9.76
CA GLN A 2 3.62 8.71 8.35
C GLN A 2 4.05 7.47 7.56
N LEU A 3 3.22 7.02 6.62
CA LEU A 3 3.51 5.89 5.73
C LEU A 3 4.36 6.29 4.52
N SER A 4 4.63 7.59 4.37
CA SER A 4 5.51 8.16 3.36
C SER A 4 6.29 9.33 3.94
N ASN A 5 7.51 9.54 3.46
CA ASN A 5 8.33 10.72 3.80
C ASN A 5 8.53 11.70 2.61
N THR A 6 7.64 11.69 1.61
CA THR A 6 7.69 12.57 0.43
C THR A 6 7.80 14.05 0.73
N GLU A 7 7.10 14.55 1.76
CA GLU A 7 7.16 15.97 2.12
C GLU A 7 8.58 16.41 2.51
N GLN A 8 9.35 15.51 3.13
CA GLN A 8 10.73 15.75 3.54
C GLN A 8 11.74 15.43 2.42
N TYR A 9 11.44 14.42 1.59
CA TYR A 9 12.32 13.96 0.51
C TYR A 9 11.60 13.88 -0.84
N PRO A 10 11.19 15.01 -1.45
CA PRO A 10 10.49 14.99 -2.72
C PRO A 10 11.33 14.33 -3.82
N GLY A 11 10.77 13.36 -4.53
CA GLY A 11 11.49 12.63 -5.59
C GLY A 11 12.48 11.57 -5.09
N ARG A 12 12.61 11.39 -3.77
CA ARG A 12 13.59 10.47 -3.16
C ARG A 12 13.08 9.85 -1.87
N HIS A 13 11.76 9.69 -1.75
CA HIS A 13 11.11 9.23 -0.54
C HIS A 13 11.05 7.72 -0.41
N ASP A 14 10.73 7.29 0.80
CA ASP A 14 10.31 5.92 1.10
C ASP A 14 8.82 5.95 1.43
N GLU A 15 8.09 4.92 0.99
CA GLU A 15 6.64 4.83 1.14
C GLU A 15 6.19 3.36 1.23
N ILE A 16 5.22 3.09 2.10
CA ILE A 16 4.59 1.77 2.25
C ILE A 16 3.07 1.95 2.06
N ASP A 17 2.55 1.33 1.02
CA ASP A 17 1.16 1.51 0.62
C ASP A 17 0.27 0.34 1.01
N MET A 18 -0.97 0.68 1.34
CA MET A 18 -2.09 -0.24 1.38
C MET A 18 -3.30 0.41 0.73
N GLU A 19 -3.69 -0.11 -0.43
CA GLU A 19 -4.70 0.51 -1.28
C GLU A 19 -5.81 -0.49 -1.59
N LEU A 20 -7.05 -0.13 -1.24
CA LEU A 20 -8.23 -0.82 -1.74
C LEU A 20 -8.54 -0.31 -3.14
N LEU A 21 -8.25 -1.12 -4.14
CA LEU A 21 -8.53 -0.80 -5.53
C LEU A 21 -10.04 -0.93 -5.77
N GLY A 22 -10.64 0.16 -6.25
CA GLY A 22 -12.07 0.21 -6.55
C GLY A 22 -12.50 -0.87 -7.54
N THR A 23 -13.75 -1.31 -7.42
CA THR A 23 -14.32 -2.40 -8.22
C THR A 23 -15.69 -2.02 -8.78
N VAL A 24 -16.26 -2.88 -9.62
CA VAL A 24 -17.63 -2.77 -10.15
C VAL A 24 -18.60 -3.63 -9.33
N PRO A 25 -19.92 -3.34 -9.31
CA PRO A 25 -20.87 -4.13 -8.55
C PRO A 25 -20.81 -5.63 -8.92
N GLY A 26 -20.68 -6.48 -7.90
CA GLY A 26 -20.60 -7.93 -8.05
C GLY A 26 -19.18 -8.51 -8.13
N GLU A 27 -18.17 -7.67 -8.32
CA GLU A 27 -16.76 -8.10 -8.36
C GLU A 27 -16.06 -7.82 -7.01
N PRO A 28 -15.13 -8.69 -6.58
CA PRO A 28 -14.42 -8.50 -5.31
C PRO A 28 -13.46 -7.30 -5.38
N TYR A 29 -13.24 -6.65 -4.23
CA TYR A 29 -12.18 -5.67 -4.08
C TYR A 29 -10.81 -6.34 -4.10
N THR A 30 -9.82 -5.63 -4.64
CA THR A 30 -8.40 -6.01 -4.54
C THR A 30 -7.71 -5.14 -3.51
N LEU A 31 -7.04 -5.76 -2.56
CA LEU A 31 -6.06 -5.09 -1.71
C LEU A 31 -4.71 -5.12 -2.42
N GLN A 32 -4.14 -3.95 -2.68
CA GLN A 32 -2.78 -3.78 -3.15
C GLN A 32 -1.88 -3.34 -1.99
N THR A 33 -0.70 -3.95 -1.90
CA THR A 33 0.40 -3.47 -1.05
C THR A 33 1.59 -3.11 -1.93
N ASN A 34 2.35 -2.10 -1.53
CA ASN A 34 3.54 -1.67 -2.27
C ASN A 34 4.62 -1.14 -1.32
N VAL A 35 5.88 -1.14 -1.80
CA VAL A 35 7.00 -0.53 -1.08
C VAL A 35 7.88 0.24 -2.06
N TYR A 36 7.94 1.55 -1.87
CA TYR A 36 8.88 2.43 -2.55
C TYR A 36 10.06 2.77 -1.65
N VAL A 37 11.25 2.74 -2.23
CA VAL A 37 12.51 3.02 -1.51
C VAL A 37 13.34 3.99 -2.33
N ARG A 38 13.80 5.08 -1.70
CA ARG A 38 14.66 6.11 -2.30
C ARG A 38 14.12 6.70 -3.61
N GLY A 39 12.82 6.97 -3.66
CA GLY A 39 12.13 7.56 -4.80
C GLY A 39 11.82 6.57 -5.91
N SER A 40 11.77 5.26 -5.62
CA SER A 40 11.38 4.28 -6.65
C SER A 40 9.91 4.44 -7.10
N GLY A 41 9.11 5.25 -6.41
CA GLY A 41 7.78 5.68 -6.84
C GLY A 41 7.77 6.96 -7.70
N ASP A 42 8.92 7.61 -7.88
CA ASP A 42 9.05 8.88 -8.60
C ASP A 42 9.85 8.73 -9.90
N GLY A 43 9.50 9.54 -10.91
CA GLY A 43 10.21 9.56 -12.19
C GLY A 43 10.13 8.23 -12.94
N ASN A 44 11.16 7.39 -12.81
CA ASN A 44 11.14 6.02 -13.35
C ASN A 44 10.57 5.07 -12.28
N ILE A 45 9.28 4.80 -12.38
CA ILE A 45 8.54 4.01 -11.40
C ILE A 45 9.01 2.55 -11.41
N VAL A 46 9.44 2.07 -10.25
CA VAL A 46 9.77 0.67 -9.97
C VAL A 46 8.96 0.24 -8.75
N GLY A 47 7.78 -0.30 -9.05
CA GLY A 47 6.85 -0.86 -8.07
C GLY A 47 7.23 -2.25 -7.56
N ARG A 48 6.73 -2.58 -6.37
CA ARG A 48 6.83 -3.88 -5.69
C ARG A 48 5.44 -4.36 -5.29
N GLU A 49 4.49 -4.23 -6.20
CA GLU A 49 3.07 -4.49 -5.94
C GLU A 49 2.83 -5.97 -5.63
N MET A 50 2.08 -6.23 -4.56
CA MET A 50 1.36 -7.48 -4.37
C MET A 50 -0.13 -7.20 -4.29
N ARG A 51 -0.93 -8.02 -4.98
CA ARG A 51 -2.39 -7.89 -5.09
C ARG A 51 -3.07 -9.19 -4.71
N PHE A 52 -4.12 -9.08 -3.89
CA PHE A 52 -4.93 -10.23 -3.51
C PHE A 52 -6.37 -9.82 -3.20
N HIS A 53 -7.27 -10.79 -3.30
CA HIS A 53 -8.66 -10.64 -2.88
C HIS A 53 -8.78 -10.95 -1.39
N LEU A 54 -9.70 -10.26 -0.73
CA LEU A 54 -10.01 -10.51 0.67
C LEU A 54 -10.95 -11.71 0.79
N TRP A 55 -10.82 -12.47 1.86
CA TRP A 55 -11.72 -13.60 2.15
C TRP A 55 -13.07 -13.15 2.75
N PHE A 56 -13.31 -11.84 2.79
CA PHE A 56 -14.52 -11.20 3.29
C PHE A 56 -14.89 -10.01 2.39
N ASP A 57 -16.13 -9.55 2.48
CA ASP A 57 -16.59 -8.31 1.84
C ASP A 57 -16.13 -7.10 2.68
N PRO A 58 -15.16 -6.29 2.20
CA PRO A 58 -14.64 -5.16 2.97
C PRO A 58 -15.63 -4.01 3.11
N THR A 59 -16.79 -4.06 2.43
CA THR A 59 -17.84 -3.04 2.50
C THR A 59 -18.95 -3.38 3.50
N ALA A 60 -19.01 -4.63 3.96
CA ALA A 60 -20.04 -5.11 4.87
C ALA A 60 -19.86 -4.62 6.32
N GLY A 61 -18.69 -4.10 6.67
CA GLY A 61 -18.37 -3.59 7.99
C GLY A 61 -16.94 -3.03 8.07
N PHE A 62 -16.55 -2.63 9.28
CA PHE A 62 -15.17 -2.19 9.53
C PHE A 62 -14.25 -3.38 9.76
N HIS A 63 -13.06 -3.31 9.18
CA HIS A 63 -11.99 -4.30 9.33
C HIS A 63 -10.69 -3.61 9.75
N HIS A 64 -9.84 -4.35 10.45
CA HIS A 64 -8.54 -3.83 10.87
C HIS A 64 -7.48 -4.09 9.81
N TYR A 65 -6.80 -3.03 9.43
CA TYR A 65 -5.67 -3.03 8.53
C TYR A 65 -4.49 -2.38 9.27
N ALA A 66 -3.33 -3.01 9.21
CA ALA A 66 -2.15 -2.53 9.92
C ALA A 66 -0.89 -2.84 9.11
N ILE A 67 0.13 -2.02 9.34
CA ILE A 67 1.51 -2.25 8.91
C ILE A 67 2.33 -2.22 10.19
N LEU A 68 3.06 -3.30 10.45
CA LEU A 68 4.07 -3.34 11.51
C LEU A 68 5.44 -3.20 10.86
N TRP A 69 6.13 -2.10 11.17
CA TRP A 69 7.42 -1.79 10.57
C TRP A 69 8.49 -1.56 11.63
N ASN A 70 9.63 -2.24 11.45
CA ASN A 70 10.85 -2.04 12.21
C ASN A 70 12.07 -2.19 11.27
N PRO A 71 13.31 -1.95 11.75
CA PRO A 71 14.51 -2.03 10.91
C PRO A 71 14.77 -3.41 10.26
N ASP A 72 14.19 -4.48 10.79
CA ASP A 72 14.40 -5.85 10.31
C ASP A 72 13.32 -6.29 9.30
N GLN A 73 12.09 -5.77 9.41
CA GLN A 73 10.96 -6.23 8.60
C GLN A 73 9.78 -5.26 8.49
N ILE A 74 8.97 -5.49 7.45
CA ILE A 74 7.62 -4.96 7.26
C ILE A 74 6.66 -6.16 7.28
N LEU A 75 5.67 -6.13 8.16
CA LEU A 75 4.64 -7.16 8.35
C LEU A 75 3.23 -6.57 8.18
#